data_AF-R7HMF1-F1
#
_entry.id   AF-R7HMF1-F1
#
_cell.length_a   1.000
_cell.length_b   1.000
_cell.length_c   1.000
_cell.angle_alpha   90.00
_cell.angle_beta   90.00
_cell.angle_gamma   90.00
#
_symmetry.space_group_name_H-M   'P 1'
#
loop_
_entity.id
_entity.type
_entity.pdbx_description
1 polymer ?
#
loop_
_entity_poly.entity_id
_entity_poly.type
_entity_poly.pdbx_seq_one_letter_code
_entity_poly.pdbx_strand_id
1 'polypeptide(L)'
;MRIFATAIAIAAMCISGLRASATDWNECVLAAVDSFPERGGYYTGGRPNADFSKTTIQALNEAFQMDSADNRPSFTPALAQPSFCSSATYAVLIKALLMWDTDNAISREAWENMRPLATEDDGFGFWGRANANGPGLGVLVHELGAGNSIAAFRGAYSERYRESDNERYLSDEEWAADSVWDKATPGDFMKLFWNRNPSGSDSGAVIGCNNVAGDDQERGHSVVFLGYEPNGDIRYWSSNGPGNDNRNMGYSIGSCPRSHVQRVVVTHISRPDRFDNARQMPPDSENRFLSDLNGRRHTTTAEMLRQIGAE
;
A
#
# COMPACT_ATOMS: atom_id res chain seq x y z
N MET A 1 40.17 30.49 63.44
CA MET A 1 38.79 30.04 63.13
C MET A 1 38.69 29.91 61.61
N ARG A 2 38.65 28.68 61.11
CA ARG A 2 38.75 28.35 59.68
C ARG A 2 37.37 28.52 59.03
N ILE A 3 37.26 29.43 58.06
CA ILE A 3 36.06 29.52 57.21
C ILE A 3 36.38 28.74 55.94
N PHE A 4 35.70 27.61 55.75
CA PHE A 4 35.78 26.79 54.55
C PHE A 4 35.09 27.52 53.40
N ALA A 5 35.83 27.77 52.32
CA ALA A 5 35.28 28.18 51.04
C ALA A 5 34.77 26.94 50.30
N THR A 6 33.46 26.85 50.08
CA THR A 6 32.85 25.83 49.23
C THR A 6 32.77 26.39 47.81
N ALA A 7 33.72 26.02 46.96
CA ALA A 7 33.64 26.28 45.53
C ALA A 7 32.68 25.24 44.90
N ILE A 8 31.54 25.70 44.39
CA ILE A 8 30.64 24.88 43.58
C ILE A 8 31.18 24.94 42.15
N ALA A 9 31.79 23.84 41.71
CA ALA A 9 32.14 23.64 40.31
C ALA A 9 30.85 23.37 39.52
N ILE A 10 30.44 24.31 38.68
CA ILE A 10 29.40 24.09 37.67
C ILE A 10 30.06 23.32 36.53
N ALA A 11 29.85 22.01 36.49
CA ALA A 11 30.20 21.19 35.34
C ALA A 11 29.27 21.58 34.18
N ALA A 12 29.84 22.19 33.14
CA ALA A 12 29.18 22.34 31.86
C ALA A 12 29.02 20.93 31.24
N MET A 13 27.84 20.33 31.42
CA MET A 13 27.45 19.17 30.62
C MET A 13 27.17 19.68 29.20
N CYS A 14 28.15 19.52 28.31
CA CYS A 14 27.90 19.51 26.89
C CYS A 14 26.92 18.37 26.59
N ILE A 15 25.66 18.71 26.32
CA ILE A 15 24.70 17.78 25.70
C ILE A 15 25.15 17.63 24.24
N SER A 16 26.16 16.82 24.02
CA SER A 16 26.50 16.32 22.69
C SER A 16 25.44 15.32 22.27
N GLY A 17 24.59 15.75 21.33
CA GLY A 17 23.83 14.88 20.45
C GLY A 17 22.45 14.45 20.94
N LEU A 18 21.48 15.37 20.96
CA LEU A 18 20.17 14.97 20.44
C LEU A 18 20.37 14.78 18.93
N ARG A 19 20.50 13.52 18.48
CA ARG A 19 20.10 13.21 17.10
C ARG A 19 18.65 13.65 16.98
N ALA A 20 18.32 14.46 15.98
CA ALA A 20 16.94 14.68 15.56
C ALA A 20 16.26 13.29 15.52
N SER A 21 15.09 13.14 16.14
CA SER A 21 14.38 11.85 16.05
C SER A 21 14.19 11.55 14.57
N ALA A 22 14.41 10.30 14.17
CA ALA A 22 13.96 9.84 12.87
C ALA A 22 12.51 10.30 12.71
N THR A 23 12.19 11.01 11.62
CA THR A 23 10.81 11.42 11.33
C THR A 23 9.93 10.18 11.41
N ASP A 24 8.80 10.28 12.10
CA ASP A 24 7.86 9.17 12.17
C ASP A 24 7.44 8.80 10.75
N TRP A 25 7.55 7.53 10.40
CA TRP A 25 7.19 7.03 9.08
C TRP A 25 5.77 7.41 8.70
N ASN A 26 4.82 7.32 9.63
CA ASN A 26 3.42 7.63 9.35
C ASN A 26 3.22 9.13 9.07
N GLU A 27 3.99 10.01 9.72
CA GLU A 27 4.00 11.44 9.39
C GLU A 27 4.51 11.68 7.96
N CYS A 28 5.56 10.97 7.53
CA CYS A 28 6.04 11.03 6.15
C CYS A 28 4.98 10.54 5.14
N VAL A 29 4.22 9.50 5.47
CA VAL A 29 3.13 9.01 4.59
C VAL A 29 2.01 10.04 4.47
N LEU A 30 1.57 10.63 5.59
CA LEU A 30 0.51 11.64 5.56
C LEU A 30 0.96 12.93 4.85
N ALA A 31 2.20 13.38 5.10
CA ALA A 31 2.80 14.49 4.38
C ALA A 31 2.97 14.19 2.88
N ALA A 32 3.27 12.94 2.52
CA ALA A 32 3.29 12.50 1.14
C ALA A 32 1.91 12.63 0.51
N VAL A 33 0.85 12.11 1.15
CA VAL A 33 -0.55 12.26 0.68
C VAL A 33 -0.91 13.72 0.44
N ASP A 34 -0.59 14.61 1.39
CA ASP A 34 -0.88 16.05 1.29
C ASP A 34 -0.14 16.75 0.14
N SER A 35 0.94 16.15 -0.38
CA SER A 35 1.71 16.69 -1.50
C SER A 35 1.14 16.34 -2.88
N PHE A 36 0.12 15.46 -2.96
CA PHE A 36 -0.49 15.08 -4.23
C PHE A 36 -1.57 16.07 -4.66
N PRO A 37 -1.67 16.39 -5.96
CA PRO A 37 -2.82 17.12 -6.47
C PRO A 37 -4.10 16.29 -6.35
N GLU A 38 -5.25 16.95 -6.37
CA GLU A 38 -6.53 16.28 -6.50
C GLU A 38 -6.81 15.87 -7.96
N ARG A 39 -7.52 14.76 -8.13
CA ARG A 39 -7.96 14.18 -9.41
C ARG A 39 -6.78 13.75 -10.30
N GLY A 40 -6.75 14.17 -11.57
CA GLY A 40 -5.79 13.72 -12.57
C GLY A 40 -6.24 12.55 -13.45
N GLY A 41 -7.39 11.98 -13.12
CA GLY A 41 -8.03 10.91 -13.86
C GLY A 41 -7.65 9.50 -13.41
N TYR A 42 -8.60 8.58 -13.61
CA TYR A 42 -8.48 7.16 -13.30
C TYR A 42 -8.34 6.34 -14.59
N TYR A 43 -7.23 5.63 -14.77
CA TYR A 43 -6.98 4.87 -15.99
C TYR A 43 -6.20 3.58 -15.77
N THR A 44 -6.79 2.43 -16.10
CA THR A 44 -6.17 1.09 -15.98
C THR A 44 -5.75 0.50 -17.32
N GLY A 45 -5.95 1.21 -18.43
CA GLY A 45 -5.68 0.66 -19.76
C GLY A 45 -4.20 0.65 -20.13
N GLY A 46 -3.80 -0.38 -20.88
CA GLY A 46 -2.40 -0.59 -21.28
C GLY A 46 -1.92 0.23 -22.48
N ARG A 47 -2.73 1.16 -23.01
CA ARG A 47 -2.37 2.00 -24.17
C ARG A 47 -3.00 3.38 -24.06
N PRO A 48 -2.38 4.46 -24.56
CA PRO A 48 -3.05 5.76 -24.65
C PRO A 48 -4.38 5.68 -25.41
N ASN A 49 -5.32 6.58 -25.07
CA ASN A 49 -6.60 6.71 -25.75
C ASN A 49 -7.00 8.19 -25.88
N ALA A 50 -8.24 8.46 -26.32
CA ALA A 50 -8.72 9.83 -26.55
C ALA A 50 -8.77 10.70 -25.28
N ASP A 51 -8.94 10.09 -24.10
CA ASP A 51 -9.03 10.79 -22.83
C ASP A 51 -7.69 10.87 -22.08
N PHE A 52 -6.78 9.93 -22.35
CA PHE A 52 -5.48 9.80 -21.68
C PHE A 52 -4.35 9.64 -22.70
N SER A 53 -3.50 10.66 -22.80
CA SER A 53 -2.36 10.70 -23.74
C SER A 53 -1.22 9.74 -23.37
N LYS A 54 -1.22 9.20 -22.15
CA LYS A 54 -0.26 8.23 -21.62
C LYS A 54 -0.93 7.23 -20.70
N THR A 55 -0.34 6.05 -20.55
CA THR A 55 -0.76 5.06 -19.56
C THR A 55 -0.34 5.48 -18.16
N THR A 56 -0.95 4.87 -17.15
CA THR A 56 -0.56 5.09 -15.75
C THR A 56 0.90 4.73 -15.47
N ILE A 57 1.42 3.67 -16.09
CA ILE A 57 2.84 3.29 -15.90
C ILE A 57 3.78 4.31 -16.55
N GLN A 58 3.44 4.83 -17.74
CA GLN A 58 4.20 5.91 -18.37
C GLN A 58 4.22 7.15 -17.47
N ALA A 59 3.07 7.53 -16.92
CA ALA A 59 2.96 8.66 -15.99
C ALA A 59 3.78 8.46 -14.70
N LEU A 60 3.72 7.27 -14.12
CA LEU A 60 4.47 6.94 -12.89
C LEU A 60 5.99 6.93 -13.13
N ASN A 61 6.43 6.45 -14.30
CA ASN A 61 7.83 6.50 -14.71
C ASN A 61 8.29 7.95 -14.97
N GLU A 62 7.47 8.78 -15.62
CA GLU A 62 7.76 10.21 -15.79
C GLU A 62 7.86 10.95 -14.43
N ALA A 63 7.05 10.56 -13.45
CA ALA A 63 7.12 11.13 -12.11
C ALA A 63 8.39 10.74 -11.36
N PHE A 64 8.97 9.56 -11.64
CA PHE A 64 10.18 9.02 -11.02
C PHE A 64 11.41 9.30 -11.88
N GLN A 65 12.17 10.34 -11.55
CA GLN A 65 13.38 10.71 -12.30
C GLN A 65 14.63 10.45 -11.47
N MET A 66 15.60 9.74 -12.04
CA MET A 66 16.87 9.41 -11.41
C MET A 66 17.92 9.23 -12.49
N ASP A 67 18.90 10.13 -12.51
CA ASP A 67 20.02 10.09 -13.44
C ASP A 67 21.14 9.19 -12.91
N SER A 68 22.12 8.88 -13.78
CA SER A 68 23.23 7.98 -13.43
C SER A 68 24.09 8.48 -12.26
N ALA A 69 24.17 9.80 -12.05
CA ALA A 69 24.92 10.42 -10.97
C ALA A 69 24.12 10.58 -9.67
N ASP A 70 22.81 10.34 -9.69
CA ASP A 70 21.96 10.53 -8.52
C ASP A 70 22.06 9.35 -7.56
N ASN A 71 22.08 9.65 -6.26
CA ASN A 71 22.01 8.64 -5.20
C ASN A 71 20.57 8.22 -4.86
N ARG A 72 19.59 9.07 -5.17
CA ARG A 72 18.16 8.87 -4.93
C ARG A 72 17.32 9.56 -6.01
N PRO A 73 16.09 9.11 -6.30
CA PRO A 73 15.26 9.73 -7.31
C PRO A 73 14.70 11.08 -6.84
N SER A 74 14.30 11.90 -7.79
CA SER A 74 13.26 12.90 -7.58
C SER A 74 11.89 12.31 -7.92
N PHE A 75 10.86 12.71 -7.18
CA PHE A 75 9.48 12.28 -7.43
C PHE A 75 8.51 13.46 -7.47
N THR A 76 7.83 13.63 -8.60
CA THR A 76 6.88 14.73 -8.85
C THR A 76 5.43 14.19 -8.94
N PRO A 77 4.62 14.32 -7.87
CA PRO A 77 3.27 13.76 -7.81
C PRO A 77 2.34 14.16 -8.98
N ALA A 78 2.44 15.40 -9.46
CA ALA A 78 1.61 15.89 -10.55
C ALA A 78 1.86 15.20 -11.89
N LEU A 79 3.03 14.58 -12.09
CA LEU A 79 3.34 13.84 -13.32
C LEU A 79 2.79 12.41 -13.31
N ALA A 80 2.46 11.87 -12.13
CA ALA A 80 1.97 10.50 -11.93
C ALA A 80 0.48 10.31 -12.28
N GLN A 81 -0.05 11.14 -13.20
CA GLN A 81 -1.43 11.14 -13.67
C GLN A 81 -1.51 10.76 -15.16
N PRO A 82 -2.48 9.95 -15.61
CA PRO A 82 -3.56 9.35 -14.81
C PRO A 82 -3.05 8.23 -13.89
N SER A 83 -3.92 7.74 -13.01
CA SER A 83 -3.57 6.74 -11.98
C SER A 83 -4.62 5.64 -11.84
N PHE A 84 -4.28 4.60 -11.08
CA PHE A 84 -5.24 3.66 -10.47
C PHE A 84 -4.81 3.39 -9.03
N CYS A 85 -5.62 2.63 -8.28
CA CYS A 85 -5.47 2.53 -6.83
C CYS A 85 -4.08 2.09 -6.36
N SER A 86 -3.52 1.00 -6.91
CA SER A 86 -2.16 0.54 -6.56
C SER A 86 -1.05 1.49 -7.03
N SER A 87 -1.20 2.16 -8.18
CA SER A 87 -0.22 3.16 -8.64
C SER A 87 -0.21 4.40 -7.74
N ALA A 88 -1.38 4.80 -7.22
CA ALA A 88 -1.50 5.92 -6.29
C ALA A 88 -0.84 5.61 -4.95
N THR A 89 -1.13 4.45 -4.37
CA THR A 89 -0.50 4.03 -3.11
C THR A 89 1.01 3.85 -3.27
N TYR A 90 1.46 3.33 -4.42
CA TYR A 90 2.88 3.24 -4.71
C TYR A 90 3.56 4.60 -4.82
N ALA A 91 2.92 5.55 -5.51
CA ALA A 91 3.43 6.92 -5.61
C ALA A 91 3.59 7.56 -4.23
N VAL A 92 2.62 7.34 -3.32
CA VAL A 92 2.73 7.78 -1.92
C VAL A 92 3.87 7.07 -1.20
N LEU A 93 4.01 5.74 -1.36
CA LEU A 93 5.13 4.99 -0.76
C LEU A 93 6.48 5.57 -1.17
N ILE A 94 6.72 5.78 -2.47
CA ILE A 94 7.96 6.38 -2.98
C ILE A 94 8.17 7.79 -2.41
N LYS A 95 7.12 8.61 -2.41
CA LYS A 95 7.21 9.99 -1.90
C LYS A 95 7.50 10.03 -0.40
N ALA A 96 6.88 9.14 0.39
CA ALA A 96 7.09 9.00 1.81
C ALA A 96 8.51 8.52 2.13
N LEU A 97 9.02 7.52 1.39
CA LEU A 97 10.42 7.07 1.52
C LEU A 97 11.39 8.21 1.20
N LEU A 98 11.14 9.03 0.19
CA LEU A 98 11.98 10.20 -0.11
C LEU A 98 11.95 11.28 0.97
N MET A 99 10.81 11.47 1.62
CA MET A 99 10.67 12.40 2.76
C MET A 99 11.38 11.86 4.00
N TRP A 100 11.35 10.54 4.21
CA TRP A 100 11.96 9.86 5.34
C TRP A 100 13.48 9.69 5.18
N ASP A 101 13.95 9.35 3.98
CA ASP A 101 15.35 9.00 3.68
C ASP A 101 16.24 10.24 3.50
N THR A 102 16.37 11.05 4.55
CA THR A 102 17.26 12.22 4.56
C THR A 102 18.73 11.85 4.71
N ASP A 103 19.00 10.69 5.29
CA ASP A 103 20.35 10.23 5.65
C ASP A 103 20.94 9.22 4.64
N ASN A 104 20.22 8.91 3.55
CA ASN A 104 20.59 7.92 2.53
C ASN A 104 20.76 6.50 3.12
N ALA A 105 19.82 6.09 3.97
CA ALA A 105 19.68 4.72 4.44
C ALA A 105 19.28 3.76 3.32
N ILE A 106 18.62 4.25 2.26
CA ILE A 106 18.27 3.47 1.07
C ILE A 106 19.33 3.69 -0.01
N SER A 107 19.97 2.61 -0.45
CA SER A 107 21.00 2.67 -1.47
C SER A 107 20.46 3.06 -2.85
N ARG A 108 21.36 3.60 -3.68
CA ARG A 108 21.10 3.88 -5.10
C ARG A 108 20.52 2.67 -5.84
N GLU A 109 21.07 1.48 -5.60
CA GLU A 109 20.63 0.22 -6.23
C GLU A 109 19.20 -0.15 -5.82
N ALA A 110 18.86 0.03 -4.54
CA ALA A 110 17.48 -0.16 -4.08
C ALA A 110 16.53 0.84 -4.76
N TRP A 111 16.91 2.11 -4.87
CA TRP A 111 16.14 3.11 -5.60
C TRP A 111 15.97 2.76 -7.08
N GLU A 112 17.01 2.25 -7.74
CA GLU A 112 16.92 1.80 -9.13
C GLU A 112 15.91 0.67 -9.31
N ASN A 113 15.90 -0.31 -8.39
CA ASN A 113 14.93 -1.41 -8.41
C ASN A 113 13.51 -0.99 -8.03
N MET A 114 13.33 0.16 -7.36
CA MET A 114 12.02 0.77 -7.09
C MET A 114 11.51 1.62 -8.27
N ARG A 115 12.25 1.72 -9.38
CA ARG A 115 11.72 2.41 -10.57
C ARG A 115 10.57 1.57 -11.15
N PRO A 116 9.38 2.15 -11.37
CA PRO A 116 8.28 1.42 -11.98
C PRO A 116 8.58 1.16 -13.46
N LEU A 117 8.59 -0.10 -13.88
CA LEU A 117 8.85 -0.50 -15.26
C LEU A 117 7.59 -1.08 -15.90
N ALA A 118 7.36 -0.75 -17.18
CA ALA A 118 6.23 -1.28 -17.95
C ALA A 118 6.34 -2.79 -18.25
N THR A 119 7.50 -3.39 -17.99
CA THR A 119 7.77 -4.81 -18.20
C THR A 119 7.46 -5.68 -16.98
N GLU A 120 7.20 -5.07 -15.83
CA GLU A 120 6.94 -5.79 -14.58
C GLU A 120 5.46 -6.16 -14.47
N ASP A 121 5.17 -7.43 -14.75
CA ASP A 121 3.89 -8.04 -14.40
C ASP A 121 3.78 -8.21 -12.88
N ASP A 122 2.56 -8.42 -12.38
CA ASP A 122 2.30 -8.79 -11.00
C ASP A 122 3.26 -9.88 -10.51
N GLY A 123 3.91 -9.64 -9.37
CA GLY A 123 4.91 -10.53 -8.76
C GLY A 123 6.35 -10.33 -9.21
N PHE A 124 6.63 -9.51 -10.24
CA PHE A 124 8.01 -9.25 -10.70
C PHE A 124 8.56 -7.92 -10.19
N GLY A 125 9.83 -7.90 -9.81
CA GLY A 125 10.51 -6.71 -9.29
C GLY A 125 9.78 -6.06 -8.10
N PHE A 126 10.11 -4.81 -7.80
CA PHE A 126 9.53 -4.11 -6.66
C PHE A 126 8.11 -3.59 -6.99
N TRP A 127 7.93 -2.96 -8.15
CA TRP A 127 6.64 -2.42 -8.57
C TRP A 127 5.61 -3.54 -8.81
N GLY A 128 5.98 -4.64 -9.48
CA GLY A 128 5.06 -5.75 -9.73
C GLY A 128 4.58 -6.44 -8.44
N ARG A 129 5.38 -6.46 -7.37
CA ARG A 129 4.92 -6.91 -6.04
C ARG A 129 3.90 -5.94 -5.44
N ALA A 130 4.18 -4.63 -5.47
CA ALA A 130 3.28 -3.62 -4.93
C ALA A 130 1.96 -3.49 -5.72
N ASN A 131 2.00 -3.73 -7.04
CA ASN A 131 0.84 -3.65 -7.93
C ASN A 131 -0.09 -4.87 -7.82
N ALA A 132 0.45 -6.01 -7.39
CA ALA A 132 -0.17 -7.31 -7.59
C ALA A 132 -1.63 -7.42 -7.10
N ASN A 133 -2.38 -8.28 -7.79
CA ASN A 133 -3.57 -8.90 -7.23
C ASN A 133 -3.26 -9.56 -5.87
N GLY A 134 -4.29 -9.70 -5.05
CA GLY A 134 -4.20 -10.22 -3.70
C GLY A 134 -3.54 -9.21 -2.76
N PRO A 135 -2.69 -9.67 -1.83
CA PRO A 135 -2.11 -8.84 -0.78
C PRO A 135 -0.83 -8.10 -1.20
N GLY A 136 -0.57 -7.89 -2.49
CA GLY A 136 0.72 -7.47 -3.09
C GLY A 136 1.66 -6.66 -2.19
N LEU A 137 1.27 -5.45 -1.79
CA LEU A 137 2.10 -4.59 -0.93
C LEU A 137 2.42 -5.19 0.46
N GLY A 138 1.49 -5.93 1.06
CA GLY A 138 1.74 -6.65 2.31
C GLY A 138 2.81 -7.74 2.18
N VAL A 139 2.83 -8.44 1.04
CA VAL A 139 3.89 -9.43 0.72
C VAL A 139 5.22 -8.73 0.49
N LEU A 140 5.24 -7.62 -0.26
CA LEU A 140 6.45 -6.82 -0.47
C LEU A 140 7.05 -6.36 0.86
N VAL A 141 6.23 -5.78 1.74
CA VAL A 141 6.68 -5.30 3.05
C VAL A 141 7.20 -6.44 3.94
N HIS A 142 6.56 -7.61 3.87
CA HIS A 142 7.01 -8.80 4.58
C HIS A 142 8.37 -9.30 4.04
N GLU A 143 8.52 -9.45 2.72
CA GLU A 143 9.77 -9.88 2.08
C GLU A 143 10.96 -8.98 2.41
N LEU A 144 10.73 -7.66 2.45
CA LEU A 144 11.75 -6.69 2.82
C LEU A 144 12.06 -6.72 4.33
N GLY A 145 11.18 -7.29 5.15
CA GLY A 145 11.24 -7.19 6.61
C GLY A 145 11.03 -5.75 7.11
N ALA A 146 10.27 -4.96 6.35
CA ALA A 146 10.03 -3.53 6.58
C ALA A 146 8.84 -3.25 7.50
N GLY A 147 8.04 -4.26 7.81
CA GLY A 147 6.83 -4.10 8.60
C GLY A 147 6.06 -5.40 8.77
N ASN A 148 4.83 -5.28 9.26
CA ASN A 148 3.92 -6.40 9.48
C ASN A 148 2.58 -6.11 8.81
N SER A 149 1.88 -7.16 8.42
CA SER A 149 0.52 -7.05 7.94
C SER A 149 -0.42 -7.83 8.85
N ILE A 150 -1.66 -7.37 8.91
CA ILE A 150 -2.79 -8.11 9.47
C ILE A 150 -3.86 -8.21 8.41
N ALA A 151 -4.68 -9.26 8.48
CA ALA A 151 -5.82 -9.38 7.60
C ALA A 151 -7.00 -9.95 8.36
N ALA A 152 -8.20 -9.62 7.88
CA ALA A 152 -9.43 -10.22 8.38
C ALA A 152 -10.41 -10.41 7.22
N PHE A 153 -11.25 -11.42 7.37
CA PHE A 153 -12.20 -11.85 6.35
C PHE A 153 -13.53 -12.15 7.01
N ARG A 154 -14.61 -11.56 6.51
CA ARG A 154 -15.95 -11.76 7.08
C ARG A 154 -16.61 -13.09 6.72
N GLY A 155 -15.94 -13.95 5.94
CA GLY A 155 -16.50 -15.18 5.34
C GLY A 155 -17.25 -14.91 4.03
N ALA A 156 -17.30 -15.87 3.11
CA ALA A 156 -18.04 -15.82 1.85
C ALA A 156 -19.53 -16.10 2.06
N TYR A 157 -20.38 -15.40 1.29
CA TYR A 157 -21.83 -15.56 1.44
C TYR A 157 -22.29 -16.88 0.78
N SER A 158 -21.87 -17.13 -0.45
CA SER A 158 -22.17 -18.33 -1.22
C SER A 158 -21.31 -19.52 -0.83
N GLU A 159 -21.87 -20.71 -0.95
CA GLU A 159 -21.15 -21.97 -0.70
C GLU A 159 -19.99 -22.17 -1.67
N ARG A 160 -20.05 -21.61 -2.89
CA ARG A 160 -19.01 -21.75 -3.92
C ARG A 160 -17.65 -21.22 -3.46
N TYR A 161 -17.64 -20.13 -2.67
CA TYR A 161 -16.41 -19.42 -2.28
C TYR A 161 -16.08 -19.55 -0.80
N ARG A 162 -16.80 -20.39 -0.05
CA ARG A 162 -16.41 -20.73 1.32
C ARG A 162 -15.12 -21.55 1.29
N GLU A 163 -14.19 -21.21 2.17
CA GLU A 163 -12.93 -21.93 2.33
C GLU A 163 -13.09 -23.18 3.22
N SER A 164 -14.21 -23.29 3.96
CA SER A 164 -14.56 -24.49 4.73
C SER A 164 -16.07 -24.59 5.04
N ASP A 165 -16.54 -25.80 5.37
CA ASP A 165 -17.94 -26.05 5.74
C ASP A 165 -18.38 -25.28 7.00
N ASN A 166 -17.43 -24.97 7.88
CA ASN A 166 -17.68 -24.24 9.13
C ASN A 166 -17.46 -22.73 9.00
N GLU A 167 -17.15 -22.24 7.79
CA GLU A 167 -16.97 -20.82 7.56
C GLU A 167 -18.28 -20.06 7.80
N ARG A 168 -18.22 -19.08 8.70
CA ARG A 168 -19.36 -18.24 9.04
C ARG A 168 -19.27 -16.91 8.30
N TYR A 169 -20.37 -16.53 7.67
CA TYR A 169 -20.56 -15.17 7.20
C TYR A 169 -20.95 -14.26 8.37
N LEU A 170 -20.09 -13.31 8.71
CA LEU A 170 -20.36 -12.34 9.78
C LEU A 170 -21.47 -11.37 9.34
N SER A 171 -22.39 -11.08 10.27
CA SER A 171 -23.34 -9.99 10.12
C SER A 171 -22.62 -8.65 10.03
N ASP A 172 -23.32 -7.62 9.56
CA ASP A 172 -22.75 -6.27 9.41
C ASP A 172 -22.28 -5.69 10.75
N GLU A 173 -23.02 -5.98 11.82
CA GLU A 173 -22.71 -5.54 13.19
C GLU A 173 -21.48 -6.28 13.73
N GLU A 174 -21.41 -7.60 13.58
CA GLU A 174 -20.25 -8.40 13.98
C GLU A 174 -19.00 -7.99 13.21
N TRP A 175 -19.13 -7.78 11.90
CA TRP A 175 -18.00 -7.40 11.05
C TRP A 175 -17.52 -5.98 11.32
N ALA A 176 -18.42 -5.01 11.52
CA ALA A 176 -18.03 -3.65 11.87
C ALA A 176 -17.34 -3.54 13.24
N ALA A 177 -17.61 -4.50 14.14
CA ALA A 177 -17.00 -4.64 15.46
C ALA A 177 -15.74 -5.54 15.48
N ASP A 178 -15.29 -6.07 14.33
CA ASP A 178 -14.09 -6.89 14.28
C ASP A 178 -12.85 -6.09 14.72
N SER A 179 -12.01 -6.71 15.55
CA SER A 179 -10.80 -6.09 16.11
C SER A 179 -9.77 -5.64 15.06
N VAL A 180 -9.87 -6.11 13.81
CA VAL A 180 -9.00 -5.66 12.71
C VAL A 180 -9.07 -4.15 12.52
N TRP A 181 -10.26 -3.56 12.72
CA TRP A 181 -10.48 -2.13 12.53
C TRP A 181 -9.74 -1.28 13.57
N ASP A 182 -9.57 -1.80 14.79
CA ASP A 182 -8.88 -1.08 15.87
C ASP A 182 -7.35 -1.13 15.72
N LYS A 183 -6.83 -2.00 14.85
CA LYS A 183 -5.39 -2.17 14.62
C LYS A 183 -4.85 -1.27 13.51
N ALA A 184 -5.72 -0.61 12.76
CA ALA A 184 -5.35 0.32 11.71
C ALA A 184 -4.99 1.71 12.26
N THR A 185 -3.88 2.27 11.79
CA THR A 185 -3.41 3.61 12.17
C THR A 185 -3.29 4.51 10.94
N PRO A 186 -3.65 5.81 10.99
CA PRO A 186 -3.46 6.72 9.86
C PRO A 186 -2.04 6.66 9.30
N GLY A 187 -1.90 6.51 7.99
CA GLY A 187 -0.63 6.25 7.30
C GLY A 187 -0.37 4.78 6.97
N ASP A 188 -1.15 3.84 7.51
CA ASP A 188 -1.10 2.45 7.06
C ASP A 188 -1.60 2.31 5.62
N PHE A 189 -0.98 1.39 4.89
CA PHE A 189 -1.47 1.00 3.57
C PHE A 189 -2.47 -0.15 3.72
N MET A 190 -3.57 -0.10 2.97
CA MET A 190 -4.59 -1.15 3.00
C MET A 190 -4.94 -1.65 1.61
N LYS A 191 -5.30 -2.93 1.53
CA LYS A 191 -6.06 -3.50 0.41
C LYS A 191 -7.46 -3.83 0.92
N LEU A 192 -8.46 -3.15 0.39
CA LEU A 192 -9.88 -3.40 0.66
C LEU A 192 -10.45 -4.26 -0.46
N PHE A 193 -11.08 -5.38 -0.14
CA PHE A 193 -11.74 -6.24 -1.11
C PHE A 193 -13.25 -5.96 -1.07
N TRP A 194 -13.78 -5.43 -2.17
CA TRP A 194 -15.17 -5.01 -2.32
C TRP A 194 -16.10 -6.13 -2.77
N ASN A 195 -17.37 -5.79 -2.98
CA ASN A 195 -18.40 -6.70 -3.49
C ASN A 195 -18.66 -7.86 -2.53
N ARG A 196 -18.97 -7.50 -1.28
CA ARG A 196 -19.75 -8.34 -0.37
C ARG A 196 -21.14 -8.54 -0.96
N ASN A 197 -21.75 -9.70 -0.83
CA ASN A 197 -22.89 -9.97 -1.70
C ASN A 197 -24.30 -9.90 -1.11
N PRO A 198 -25.08 -8.87 -1.50
CA PRO A 198 -26.54 -8.96 -1.69
C PRO A 198 -27.03 -8.91 -3.17
N SER A 199 -26.15 -8.98 -4.18
CA SER A 199 -26.45 -8.78 -5.61
C SER A 199 -25.91 -9.86 -6.59
N GLY A 200 -25.53 -11.05 -6.12
CA GLY A 200 -25.11 -12.21 -6.92
C GLY A 200 -23.60 -12.51 -7.11
N SER A 201 -22.64 -11.69 -6.64
CA SER A 201 -21.18 -11.98 -6.74
C SER A 201 -20.43 -11.91 -5.40
N ASP A 202 -19.57 -12.90 -5.13
CA ASP A 202 -18.66 -12.97 -3.97
C ASP A 202 -17.22 -12.58 -4.37
N SER A 203 -17.06 -11.72 -5.37
CA SER A 203 -15.76 -11.19 -5.81
C SER A 203 -14.84 -10.71 -4.69
N GLY A 204 -15.37 -10.22 -3.56
CA GLY A 204 -14.57 -9.81 -2.41
C GLY A 204 -14.01 -10.96 -1.56
N ALA A 205 -14.58 -12.16 -1.72
CA ALA A 205 -14.10 -13.39 -1.11
C ALA A 205 -12.95 -14.00 -1.94
N VAL A 206 -12.89 -13.71 -3.24
CA VAL A 206 -11.82 -14.15 -4.15
C VAL A 206 -10.54 -13.36 -3.90
N ILE A 207 -9.40 -14.08 -3.87
CA ILE A 207 -8.05 -13.51 -3.80
C ILE A 207 -7.30 -13.96 -5.06
N GLY A 208 -6.85 -13.00 -5.87
CA GLY A 208 -6.26 -13.24 -7.18
C GLY A 208 -7.27 -13.31 -8.32
N CYS A 209 -6.73 -13.45 -9.53
CA CYS A 209 -7.47 -13.63 -10.76
C CYS A 209 -7.05 -14.93 -11.46
N ASN A 210 -7.97 -15.56 -12.19
CA ASN A 210 -7.72 -16.72 -13.02
C ASN A 210 -8.26 -16.53 -14.45
N ASN A 211 -8.05 -17.51 -15.33
CA ASN A 211 -8.52 -17.48 -16.72
C ASN A 211 -9.79 -18.32 -16.96
N VAL A 212 -10.51 -18.68 -15.90
CA VAL A 212 -11.71 -19.51 -15.99
C VAL A 212 -12.93 -18.63 -16.26
N ALA A 213 -13.57 -18.84 -17.40
CA ALA A 213 -14.75 -18.07 -17.79
C ALA A 213 -15.92 -18.31 -16.81
N GLY A 214 -16.48 -17.22 -16.26
CA GLY A 214 -17.62 -17.28 -15.34
C GLY A 214 -17.24 -17.45 -13.86
N ASP A 215 -15.94 -17.50 -13.54
CA ASP A 215 -15.47 -17.34 -12.15
C ASP A 215 -15.53 -15.86 -11.75
N ASP A 216 -16.01 -15.59 -10.52
CA ASP A 216 -15.77 -14.31 -9.86
C ASP A 216 -14.25 -14.08 -9.77
N GLN A 217 -13.85 -12.83 -9.97
CA GLN A 217 -12.46 -12.40 -9.90
C GLN A 217 -12.31 -11.38 -8.77
N GLU A 218 -11.08 -11.22 -8.27
CA GLU A 218 -10.78 -10.24 -7.22
C GLU A 218 -11.28 -8.83 -7.57
N ARG A 219 -11.79 -8.14 -6.54
CA ARG A 219 -12.18 -6.73 -6.59
C ARG A 219 -11.51 -5.95 -5.46
N GLY A 220 -10.19 -5.90 -5.50
CA GLY A 220 -9.36 -5.19 -4.53
C GLY A 220 -9.20 -3.70 -4.86
N HIS A 221 -8.99 -2.89 -3.83
CA HIS A 221 -8.68 -1.46 -3.92
C HIS A 221 -7.60 -1.09 -2.91
N SER A 222 -6.47 -0.62 -3.42
CA SER A 222 -5.36 -0.19 -2.58
C SER A 222 -5.59 1.24 -2.11
N VAL A 223 -5.40 1.50 -0.82
CA VAL A 223 -5.61 2.81 -0.21
C VAL A 223 -4.56 3.12 0.85
N VAL A 224 -4.41 4.40 1.19
CA VAL A 224 -3.76 4.86 2.42
C VAL A 224 -4.84 5.20 3.43
N PHE A 225 -4.81 4.58 4.59
CA PHE A 225 -5.80 4.81 5.64
C PHE A 225 -5.57 6.18 6.31
N LEU A 226 -6.64 6.95 6.49
CA LEU A 226 -6.60 8.28 7.09
C LEU A 226 -7.35 8.37 8.43
N GLY A 227 -7.84 7.23 8.94
CA GLY A 227 -8.69 7.17 10.13
C GLY A 227 -10.15 6.87 9.82
N TYR A 228 -11.02 7.26 10.74
CA TYR A 228 -12.46 7.04 10.63
C TYR A 228 -13.21 8.36 10.53
N GLU A 229 -14.27 8.38 9.73
CA GLU A 229 -15.28 9.43 9.80
C GLU A 229 -16.04 9.36 11.15
N PRO A 230 -16.73 10.44 11.58
CA PRO A 230 -17.47 10.45 12.85
C PRO A 230 -18.53 9.35 13.00
N ASN A 231 -19.04 8.83 11.89
CA ASN A 231 -20.00 7.72 11.85
C ASN A 231 -19.35 6.33 11.88
N GLY A 232 -18.02 6.24 11.95
CA GLY A 232 -17.26 4.99 11.97
C GLY A 232 -16.82 4.47 10.60
N ASP A 233 -17.19 5.16 9.50
CA ASP A 233 -16.78 4.78 8.16
C ASP A 233 -15.27 4.93 7.97
N ILE A 234 -14.68 4.04 7.17
CA ILE A 234 -13.26 4.06 6.83
C ILE A 234 -13.01 5.28 5.96
N ARG A 235 -12.14 6.19 6.40
CA ARG A 235 -11.66 7.33 5.63
C ARG A 235 -10.29 7.01 5.04
N TYR A 236 -10.11 7.21 3.75
CA TYR A 236 -8.88 6.80 3.07
C TYR A 236 -8.52 7.72 1.89
N TRP A 237 -7.25 7.72 1.50
CA TRP A 237 -6.78 8.36 0.26
C TRP A 237 -6.40 7.29 -0.77
N SER A 238 -6.76 7.52 -2.03
CA SER A 238 -6.36 6.65 -3.16
C SER A 238 -6.59 7.36 -4.50
N SER A 239 -6.34 6.67 -5.61
CA SER A 239 -6.95 6.97 -6.88
C SER A 239 -8.32 6.30 -6.95
N ASN A 240 -9.37 7.08 -6.73
CA ASN A 240 -10.74 6.59 -6.67
C ASN A 240 -11.34 6.54 -8.07
N GLY A 241 -11.89 5.39 -8.44
CA GLY A 241 -12.51 5.10 -9.72
C GLY A 241 -12.63 3.59 -9.96
N PRO A 242 -13.06 3.16 -11.16
CA PRO A 242 -13.60 4.00 -12.22
C PRO A 242 -14.97 4.60 -11.83
N GLY A 243 -15.38 5.65 -12.53
CA GLY A 243 -16.71 6.25 -12.38
C GLY A 243 -17.28 6.69 -13.73
N ASN A 244 -18.34 7.49 -13.72
CA ASN A 244 -19.03 7.93 -14.95
C ASN A 244 -18.18 8.84 -15.85
N ASP A 245 -17.20 9.56 -15.28
CA ASP A 245 -16.25 10.40 -16.01
C ASP A 245 -14.85 10.22 -15.44
N ASN A 246 -14.13 9.25 -15.98
CA ASN A 246 -12.81 8.87 -15.50
C ASN A 246 -11.77 9.99 -15.55
N ARG A 247 -11.93 11.03 -16.37
CA ARG A 247 -10.99 12.18 -16.42
C ARG A 247 -11.06 13.04 -15.16
N ASN A 248 -12.24 13.08 -14.55
CA ASN A 248 -12.52 13.86 -13.34
C ASN A 248 -12.32 13.06 -12.05
N MET A 249 -11.93 11.79 -12.17
CA MET A 249 -11.60 10.88 -11.08
C MET A 249 -10.09 10.97 -10.72
N GLY A 250 -9.56 9.99 -10.01
CA GLY A 250 -8.14 9.94 -9.63
C GLY A 250 -7.93 10.25 -8.15
N TYR A 251 -6.84 10.94 -7.83
CA TYR A 251 -6.42 11.19 -6.45
C TYR A 251 -7.49 11.93 -5.65
N SER A 252 -7.95 11.32 -4.57
CA SER A 252 -8.95 11.94 -3.70
C SER A 252 -9.07 11.19 -2.38
N ILE A 253 -9.67 11.86 -1.41
CA ILE A 253 -10.14 11.23 -0.19
C ILE A 253 -11.49 10.58 -0.48
N GLY A 254 -11.60 9.29 -0.13
CA GLY A 254 -12.83 8.52 -0.16
C GLY A 254 -13.26 8.11 1.25
N SER A 255 -14.50 7.66 1.36
CA SER A 255 -15.03 7.06 2.58
C SER A 255 -15.98 5.90 2.25
N CYS A 256 -15.99 4.86 3.08
CA CYS A 256 -16.93 3.77 2.96
C CYS A 256 -17.27 3.13 4.31
N PRO A 257 -18.48 2.56 4.47
CA PRO A 257 -18.79 1.73 5.62
C PRO A 257 -17.87 0.51 5.73
N ARG A 258 -17.42 0.17 6.94
CA ARG A 258 -16.68 -1.08 7.21
C ARG A 258 -17.45 -2.29 6.74
N SER A 259 -18.77 -2.24 6.92
CA SER A 259 -19.67 -3.29 6.47
C SER A 259 -19.48 -3.55 4.98
N HIS A 260 -19.16 -2.55 4.14
CA HIS A 260 -19.01 -2.71 2.69
C HIS A 260 -17.78 -3.52 2.26
N VAL A 261 -16.83 -3.72 3.16
CA VAL A 261 -15.60 -4.47 2.92
C VAL A 261 -15.86 -5.96 3.18
N GLN A 262 -15.37 -6.83 2.30
CA GLN A 262 -15.48 -8.28 2.43
C GLN A 262 -14.21 -8.88 3.05
N ARG A 263 -13.05 -8.37 2.66
CA ARG A 263 -11.75 -8.70 3.24
C ARG A 263 -10.90 -7.44 3.32
N VAL A 264 -10.06 -7.35 4.33
CA VAL A 264 -9.08 -6.27 4.46
C VAL A 264 -7.71 -6.87 4.74
N VAL A 265 -6.68 -6.28 4.13
CA VAL A 265 -5.27 -6.44 4.52
C VAL A 265 -4.77 -5.07 4.93
N VAL A 266 -4.32 -4.91 6.17
CA VAL A 266 -3.69 -3.69 6.69
C VAL A 266 -2.20 -3.94 6.79
N THR A 267 -1.39 -3.10 6.18
CA THR A 267 0.07 -3.20 6.13
C THR A 267 0.68 -2.02 6.88
N HIS A 268 1.32 -2.31 8.00
CA HIS A 268 2.02 -1.35 8.83
C HIS A 268 3.52 -1.43 8.58
N ILE A 269 4.11 -0.36 8.05
CA ILE A 269 5.55 -0.23 7.84
C ILE A 269 6.17 0.42 9.08
N SER A 270 7.12 -0.26 9.71
CA SER A 270 7.78 0.19 10.94
C SER A 270 9.29 0.33 10.80
N ARG A 271 9.86 -0.20 9.70
CA ARG A 271 11.29 -0.15 9.38
C ARG A 271 11.51 0.29 7.94
N PRO A 272 11.27 1.57 7.63
CA PRO A 272 11.51 2.12 6.29
C PRO A 272 12.97 1.97 5.81
N ASP A 273 13.96 1.84 6.71
CA ASP A 273 15.35 1.51 6.37
C ASP A 273 15.48 0.19 5.58
N ARG A 274 14.55 -0.73 5.79
CA ARG A 274 14.56 -2.06 5.16
C ARG A 274 14.14 -2.05 3.70
N PHE A 275 13.64 -0.92 3.20
CA PHE A 275 13.47 -0.74 1.77
C PHE A 275 14.81 -0.77 1.01
N ASP A 276 15.96 -0.61 1.69
CA ASP A 276 17.28 -0.92 1.09
C ASP A 276 17.41 -2.37 0.61
N ASN A 277 16.64 -3.31 1.17
CA ASN A 277 16.63 -4.70 0.69
C ASN A 277 16.07 -4.84 -0.74
N ALA A 278 15.41 -3.81 -1.28
CA ALA A 278 15.00 -3.77 -2.69
C ALA A 278 16.18 -3.90 -3.65
N ARG A 279 17.43 -3.64 -3.23
CA ARG A 279 18.64 -3.95 -4.03
C ARG A 279 18.75 -5.42 -4.45
N GLN A 280 18.07 -6.32 -3.72
CA GLN A 280 17.99 -7.76 -4.03
C GLN A 280 16.77 -8.12 -4.90
N MET A 281 16.01 -7.13 -5.36
CA MET A 281 14.80 -7.31 -6.17
C MET A 281 14.99 -6.66 -7.56
N PRO A 282 15.90 -7.17 -8.40
CA PRO A 282 15.98 -6.72 -9.79
C PRO A 282 14.64 -6.95 -10.51
N PRO A 283 14.38 -6.25 -11.63
CA PRO A 283 13.08 -6.32 -12.33
C PRO A 283 12.60 -7.73 -12.71
N ASP A 284 13.50 -8.69 -12.89
CA ASP A 284 13.20 -10.09 -13.21
C ASP A 284 13.04 -11.00 -11.99
N SER A 285 13.23 -10.47 -10.77
CA SER A 285 13.02 -11.20 -9.51
C SER A 285 11.54 -11.53 -9.34
N GLU A 286 11.20 -12.82 -9.25
CA GLU A 286 9.83 -13.32 -9.15
C GLU A 286 9.44 -13.65 -7.71
N ASN A 287 8.31 -13.11 -7.25
CA ASN A 287 7.48 -13.75 -6.23
C ASN A 287 6.41 -14.60 -6.95
N ARG A 288 6.57 -15.92 -6.87
CA ARG A 288 5.70 -16.88 -7.58
C ARG A 288 4.26 -16.86 -7.09
N PHE A 289 4.06 -16.64 -5.79
CA PHE A 289 2.72 -16.57 -5.22
C PHE A 289 1.92 -15.46 -5.90
N LEU A 290 2.45 -14.24 -5.93
CA LEU A 290 1.82 -13.08 -6.56
C LEU A 290 1.73 -13.23 -8.09
N SER A 291 2.75 -13.79 -8.74
CA SER A 291 2.72 -13.98 -10.20
C SER A 291 1.61 -14.95 -10.63
N ASP A 292 1.32 -15.96 -9.81
CA ASP A 292 0.22 -16.90 -10.06
C ASP A 292 -1.17 -16.29 -9.83
N LEU A 293 -1.29 -15.27 -8.96
CA LEU A 293 -2.55 -14.54 -8.78
C LEU A 293 -2.92 -13.67 -9.99
N ASN A 294 -2.02 -13.53 -10.97
CA ASN A 294 -2.27 -12.76 -12.17
C ASN A 294 -2.77 -13.64 -13.32
N GLY A 295 -4.04 -14.04 -13.23
CA GLY A 295 -4.73 -14.76 -14.28
C GLY A 295 -4.46 -16.27 -14.32
N ARG A 296 -3.74 -16.84 -13.35
CA ARG A 296 -3.49 -18.30 -13.28
C ARG A 296 -4.36 -18.99 -12.24
N ARG A 297 -4.52 -18.42 -11.05
CA ARG A 297 -5.31 -19.05 -9.97
C ARG A 297 -5.87 -18.06 -8.95
N HIS A 298 -6.83 -18.55 -8.18
CA HIS A 298 -7.19 -17.97 -6.89
C HIS A 298 -6.36 -18.61 -5.77
N THR A 299 -6.35 -17.97 -4.59
CA THR A 299 -5.73 -18.48 -3.37
C THR A 299 -6.71 -18.45 -2.19
N THR A 300 -6.33 -19.09 -1.09
CA THR A 300 -7.10 -19.12 0.16
C THR A 300 -6.60 -18.05 1.14
N THR A 301 -7.44 -17.69 2.10
CA THR A 301 -7.08 -16.78 3.19
C THR A 301 -5.90 -17.34 3.98
N ALA A 302 -5.86 -18.65 4.24
CA ALA A 302 -4.74 -19.28 4.95
C ALA A 302 -3.41 -19.17 4.20
N GLU A 303 -3.40 -19.31 2.87
CA GLU A 303 -2.19 -19.11 2.08
C GLU A 303 -1.79 -17.64 2.02
N MET A 304 -2.75 -16.74 1.82
CA MET A 304 -2.53 -15.29 1.86
C MET A 304 -1.89 -14.83 3.19
N LEU A 305 -2.41 -15.28 4.33
CA LEU A 305 -1.89 -14.95 5.66
C LEU A 305 -0.42 -15.32 5.82
N ARG A 306 -0.03 -16.53 5.39
CA ARG A 306 1.38 -16.97 5.39
C ARG A 306 2.27 -16.06 4.56
N GLN A 307 1.80 -15.59 3.40
CA GLN A 307 2.58 -14.79 2.46
C GLN A 307 2.79 -13.35 2.96
N ILE A 308 1.88 -12.83 3.79
CA ILE A 308 2.03 -11.51 4.43
C ILE A 308 2.68 -11.57 5.82
N GLY A 309 3.10 -12.76 6.26
CA GLY A 309 3.70 -12.97 7.58
C GLY A 309 2.73 -12.84 8.76
N ALA A 310 1.43 -13.09 8.53
CA ALA A 310 0.41 -13.13 9.58
C ALA A 310 0.12 -14.60 9.97
N GLU A 311 0.07 -14.87 11.27
CA GLU A 311 -0.38 -16.16 11.84
C GLU A 311 -1.87 -16.15 12.16
#